data_AF-A0A9D2MV66-F1
#
_entry.id   AF-A0A9D2MV66-F1
#
_cell.length_a   1.000
_cell.length_b   1.000
_cell.length_c   1.000
_cell.angle_alpha   90.00
_cell.angle_beta   90.00
_cell.angle_gamma   90.00
#
_symmetry.space_group_name_H-M   'P 1'
#
loop_
_entity.id
_entity.type
_entity.pdbx_description
1 polymer ?
#
loop_
_entity_poly.entity_id
_entity_poly.type
_entity_poly.pdbx_seq_one_letter_code
_entity_poly.pdbx_strand_id
1 'polypeptide(L)'
;MKRTLSLLLSLVMVLSLTACGGNGNSSSQASSSAPGSSAAESSVAENSSESSREEPSSEISSEAPSSSTVSSEAPVDETASDSSVLVVYYSATGNTEEAANYIAQATGGDLFELEPVEPYTDDDLNWTDDNSRVSQEHADESLRDVELVADTVDNWDQYDTVFIGYPKMQYGFLSV
;
A
#
# COMPACT_ATOMS: atom_id res chain seq x y z
N MET A 1 -14.47 -40.11 -23.66
CA MET A 1 -15.25 -38.86 -23.84
C MET A 1 -14.39 -37.65 -23.50
N LYS A 2 -13.37 -37.34 -24.31
CA LYS A 2 -12.46 -36.20 -24.07
C LYS A 2 -11.97 -35.49 -25.33
N ARG A 3 -12.55 -35.83 -26.50
CA ARG A 3 -12.22 -35.21 -27.79
C ARG A 3 -13.37 -34.37 -28.37
N THR A 4 -14.55 -34.42 -27.75
CA THR A 4 -15.72 -33.63 -28.15
C THR A 4 -15.79 -32.27 -27.45
N LEU A 5 -15.00 -32.06 -26.37
CA LEU A 5 -15.00 -30.80 -25.63
C LEU A 5 -14.20 -29.69 -26.34
N SER A 6 -13.15 -30.04 -27.10
CA SER A 6 -12.40 -29.06 -27.91
C SER A 6 -13.15 -28.54 -29.14
N LEU A 7 -14.16 -29.27 -29.62
CA LEU A 7 -14.92 -28.89 -30.82
C LEU A 7 -16.02 -27.85 -30.52
N LEU A 8 -16.35 -27.63 -29.24
CA LEU A 8 -17.44 -26.74 -28.84
C LEU A 8 -16.95 -25.31 -28.55
N LEU A 9 -15.65 -25.11 -28.30
CA LEU A 9 -15.09 -23.80 -27.92
C LEU A 9 -14.66 -22.95 -29.13
N SER A 10 -14.47 -23.54 -30.31
CA SER A 10 -14.09 -22.81 -31.54
C SER A 10 -15.27 -22.17 -32.28
N LEU A 11 -16.53 -22.50 -31.94
CA LEU A 11 -17.70 -21.98 -32.64
C LEU A 11 -18.21 -20.63 -32.09
N VAL A 12 -17.75 -20.19 -30.92
CA VAL A 12 -18.26 -18.98 -30.24
C VAL A 12 -17.57 -17.68 -30.68
N MET A 13 -16.45 -17.76 -31.42
CA MET A 13 -15.59 -16.60 -31.72
C MET A 13 -15.85 -15.94 -33.10
N VAL A 14 -17.03 -16.10 -33.70
CA VAL A 14 -17.32 -15.55 -35.06
C VAL A 14 -18.63 -14.74 -35.15
N LEU A 15 -19.30 -14.38 -34.04
CA LEU A 15 -20.64 -13.76 -34.11
C LEU A 15 -20.85 -12.43 -33.37
N SER A 16 -19.88 -11.50 -33.36
CA SER A 16 -20.17 -10.15 -32.81
C SER A 16 -19.44 -9.01 -33.51
N LEU A 17 -19.77 -8.80 -34.80
CA LEU A 17 -19.54 -7.54 -35.53
C LEU A 17 -20.86 -7.13 -36.22
N THR A 18 -21.71 -6.42 -35.49
CA THR A 18 -22.91 -5.69 -35.98
C THR A 18 -22.99 -4.42 -35.11
N ALA A 19 -22.54 -3.26 -35.59
CA ALA A 19 -23.20 -2.34 -36.54
C ALA A 19 -24.34 -1.51 -35.90
N CYS A 20 -24.01 -0.21 -35.72
CA CYS A 20 -24.79 1.02 -35.85
C CYS A 20 -26.28 1.12 -35.46
N GLY A 21 -26.58 2.25 -34.79
CA GLY A 21 -27.87 2.96 -34.81
C GLY A 21 -28.12 3.64 -33.47
N GLY A 22 -27.97 4.94 -33.25
CA GLY A 22 -28.25 6.06 -34.13
C GLY A 22 -29.76 6.33 -34.14
N ASN A 23 -30.30 7.04 -33.14
CA ASN A 23 -31.70 7.45 -33.15
C ASN A 23 -31.84 8.95 -32.88
N GLY A 24 -32.32 9.65 -33.91
CA GLY A 24 -32.62 11.08 -33.88
C GLY A 24 -33.88 11.42 -33.11
N ASN A 25 -33.79 12.56 -32.44
CA ASN A 25 -34.77 13.65 -32.37
C ASN A 25 -36.26 13.31 -32.55
N SER A 26 -37.08 13.64 -31.55
CA SER A 26 -38.28 14.49 -31.71
C SER A 26 -38.83 14.97 -30.36
N SER A 27 -38.54 16.24 -30.08
CA SER A 27 -39.44 17.26 -29.53
C SER A 27 -40.80 16.85 -28.93
N SER A 28 -40.98 17.23 -27.67
CA SER A 28 -42.13 18.03 -27.19
C SER A 28 -41.72 18.67 -25.86
N GLN A 29 -41.44 19.97 -25.86
CA GLN A 29 -42.41 21.05 -25.69
C GLN A 29 -42.34 21.58 -24.26
N ALA A 30 -41.95 22.85 -24.19
CA ALA A 30 -41.94 23.71 -23.03
C ALA A 30 -43.24 23.64 -22.21
N SER A 31 -43.14 23.84 -20.90
CA SER A 31 -43.43 25.15 -20.29
C SER A 31 -43.64 25.02 -18.78
N SER A 32 -42.96 25.89 -18.04
CA SER A 32 -43.47 26.62 -16.86
C SER A 32 -44.08 25.84 -15.69
N SER A 33 -43.45 25.98 -14.51
CA SER A 33 -43.97 26.73 -13.36
C SER A 33 -43.55 26.06 -12.05
N ALA A 34 -42.75 26.76 -11.25
CA ALA A 34 -42.79 26.57 -9.80
C ALA A 34 -44.15 27.07 -9.29
N PRO A 35 -44.68 26.48 -8.19
CA PRO A 35 -44.64 27.22 -6.94
C PRO A 35 -44.35 26.32 -5.72
N GLY A 36 -44.00 26.96 -4.62
CA GLY A 36 -43.63 26.31 -3.37
C GLY A 36 -44.77 26.12 -2.36
N SER A 37 -44.31 25.63 -1.20
CA SER A 37 -44.90 25.72 0.14
C SER A 37 -45.76 24.54 0.65
N SER A 38 -45.20 23.90 1.69
CA SER A 38 -45.79 23.74 3.02
C SER A 38 -46.24 22.34 3.48
N ALA A 39 -45.53 21.91 4.52
CA ALA A 39 -46.01 21.35 5.79
C ALA A 39 -46.54 19.91 5.88
N ALA A 40 -45.86 19.21 6.80
CA ALA A 40 -46.40 18.36 7.86
C ALA A 40 -47.01 17.01 7.41
N GLU A 41 -46.85 15.91 8.12
CA GLU A 41 -46.39 15.67 9.49
C GLU A 41 -46.21 14.16 9.66
N SER A 42 -45.44 13.78 10.68
CA SER A 42 -45.66 12.61 11.53
C SER A 42 -45.47 11.20 10.93
N SER A 43 -44.83 10.26 11.61
CA SER A 43 -44.40 10.22 13.01
C SER A 43 -43.80 8.84 13.29
N VAL A 44 -42.73 8.81 14.12
CA VAL A 44 -42.60 7.93 15.31
C VAL A 44 -42.37 6.45 14.98
N ALA A 45 -41.41 5.72 15.52
CA ALA A 45 -40.55 5.74 16.71
C ALA A 45 -39.91 4.34 16.72
N GLU A 46 -38.91 3.92 17.49
CA GLU A 46 -38.13 4.41 18.63
C GLU A 46 -36.94 3.41 18.67
N ASN A 47 -35.70 3.83 18.98
CA ASN A 47 -35.17 4.01 20.34
C ASN A 47 -35.21 2.67 21.13
N SER A 48 -34.20 2.18 21.83
CA SER A 48 -32.99 2.69 22.49
C SER A 48 -32.05 1.48 22.66
N SER A 49 -30.75 1.55 23.00
CA SER A 49 -30.16 2.03 24.25
C SER A 49 -28.73 1.44 24.26
N GLU A 50 -27.68 2.24 24.52
CA GLU A 50 -26.97 2.31 25.82
C GLU A 50 -25.67 1.45 25.77
N SER A 51 -24.51 2.07 25.57
CA SER A 51 -23.57 2.52 26.61
C SER A 51 -22.59 1.44 27.07
N SER A 52 -21.28 1.67 26.89
CA SER A 52 -20.35 1.91 28.00
C SER A 52 -18.90 1.87 27.51
N ARG A 53 -18.14 2.89 27.95
CA ARG A 53 -16.68 2.92 28.00
C ARG A 53 -16.17 1.94 29.05
N GLU A 54 -14.99 1.35 28.85
CA GLU A 54 -13.99 1.19 29.90
C GLU A 54 -12.57 1.33 29.30
N GLU A 55 -11.74 2.06 30.04
CA GLU A 55 -10.30 2.30 29.86
C GLU A 55 -9.47 1.19 30.54
N PRO A 56 -8.16 1.10 30.26
CA PRO A 56 -7.30 0.00 30.70
C PRO A 56 -6.77 0.20 32.13
N SER A 57 -6.31 -0.88 32.77
CA SER A 57 -5.45 -0.80 33.96
C SER A 57 -4.47 -1.96 34.01
N SER A 58 -3.21 -1.58 34.25
CA SER A 58 -2.02 -2.38 34.52
C SER A 58 -2.21 -3.45 35.59
N GLU A 59 -1.43 -4.54 35.50
CA GLU A 59 -0.75 -5.15 36.65
C GLU A 59 0.55 -5.83 36.16
N ILE A 60 1.63 -5.56 36.88
CA ILE A 60 2.96 -6.15 36.78
C ILE A 60 3.06 -7.32 37.76
N SER A 61 3.65 -8.47 37.39
CA SER A 61 4.33 -9.34 38.36
C SER A 61 5.20 -10.40 37.70
N SER A 62 6.47 -10.37 38.11
CA SER A 62 7.57 -11.31 37.91
C SER A 62 7.26 -12.78 38.21
N GLU A 63 7.88 -13.71 37.48
CA GLU A 63 8.85 -14.69 38.01
C GLU A 63 9.38 -15.63 36.90
N ALA A 64 10.71 -15.74 36.80
CA ALA A 64 11.40 -16.90 36.21
C ALA A 64 11.64 -17.93 37.32
N PRO A 65 11.80 -19.24 37.04
CA PRO A 65 13.16 -19.72 36.73
C PRO A 65 13.29 -20.91 35.75
N SER A 66 14.47 -20.95 35.12
CA SER A 66 15.29 -22.10 34.68
C SER A 66 14.65 -23.43 34.24
N SER A 67 15.00 -23.88 33.03
CA SER A 67 15.85 -25.08 32.86
C SER A 67 16.25 -25.30 31.39
N SER A 68 17.55 -25.17 31.13
CA SER A 68 18.44 -26.02 30.32
C SER A 68 17.80 -26.98 29.30
N THR A 69 18.30 -26.99 28.05
CA THR A 69 19.11 -28.11 27.49
C THR A 69 19.22 -28.06 25.95
N VAL A 70 20.48 -28.14 25.47
CA VAL A 70 21.02 -28.68 24.21
C VAL A 70 21.23 -27.75 23.01
N SER A 71 22.51 -27.37 22.89
CA SER A 71 23.29 -27.18 21.66
C SER A 71 22.89 -28.10 20.51
N SER A 72 22.75 -27.51 19.33
CA SER A 72 23.18 -28.13 18.08
C SER A 72 23.74 -27.02 17.20
N GLU A 73 25.03 -26.73 17.41
CA GLU A 73 25.83 -26.06 16.39
C GLU A 73 26.04 -27.06 15.25
N ALA A 74 25.41 -26.79 14.11
CA ALA A 74 25.88 -27.29 12.84
C ALA A 74 26.95 -26.32 12.34
N PRO A 75 28.11 -26.79 11.84
CA PRO A 75 29.09 -25.90 11.24
C PRO A 75 28.49 -25.37 9.93
N VAL A 76 28.13 -24.10 9.90
CA VAL A 76 27.92 -23.40 8.64
C VAL A 76 29.29 -23.13 8.06
N ASP A 77 29.49 -23.64 6.86
CA ASP A 77 30.69 -23.55 6.07
C ASP A 77 30.95 -22.07 5.72
N GLU A 78 31.77 -21.40 6.54
CA GLU A 78 32.33 -20.09 6.23
C GLU A 78 33.32 -20.22 5.08
N THR A 79 32.78 -20.26 3.87
CA THR A 79 33.48 -19.75 2.70
C THR A 79 32.52 -18.85 1.91
N ALA A 80 31.88 -17.91 2.60
CA ALA A 80 31.33 -16.74 1.94
C ALA A 80 32.52 -15.83 1.61
N SER A 81 32.76 -15.59 0.34
CA SER A 81 33.58 -14.43 -0.05
C SER A 81 32.94 -13.22 0.59
N ASP A 82 33.71 -12.34 1.24
CA ASP A 82 33.25 -11.21 2.06
C ASP A 82 32.49 -10.11 1.27
N SER A 83 31.53 -10.48 0.42
CA SER A 83 30.68 -9.53 -0.28
C SER A 83 29.73 -8.92 0.72
N SER A 84 29.95 -7.66 1.09
CA SER A 84 29.07 -6.98 2.03
C SER A 84 27.88 -6.37 1.27
N VAL A 85 26.68 -6.64 1.77
CA VAL A 85 25.41 -6.27 1.14
C VAL A 85 24.75 -5.18 1.98
N LEU A 86 24.30 -4.11 1.33
CA LEU A 86 23.45 -3.09 1.93
C LEU A 86 22.04 -3.17 1.34
N VAL A 87 21.03 -3.09 2.19
CA VAL A 87 19.61 -3.00 1.81
C VAL A 87 19.10 -1.63 2.24
N VAL A 88 19.04 -0.71 1.30
CA VAL A 88 18.45 0.63 1.48
C VAL A 88 16.97 0.55 1.18
N TYR A 89 16.10 1.13 2.01
CA TYR A 89 14.67 1.15 1.73
C TYR A 89 13.94 2.36 2.28
N TYR A 90 12.81 2.72 1.66
CA TYR A 90 11.80 3.60 2.23
C TYR A 90 10.48 2.84 2.43
N SER A 91 9.79 3.07 3.54
CA SER A 91 8.53 2.39 3.86
C SER A 91 7.54 3.33 4.57
N ALA A 92 6.54 3.82 3.84
CA ALA A 92 5.49 4.65 4.45
C ALA A 92 4.53 3.86 5.37
N THR A 93 4.27 2.59 5.04
CA THR A 93 3.22 1.76 5.69
C THR A 93 3.71 0.36 6.11
N GLY A 94 5.02 0.15 6.20
CA GLY A 94 5.63 -1.10 6.67
C GLY A 94 5.82 -2.21 5.62
N ASN A 95 5.14 -2.16 4.47
CA ASN A 95 5.22 -3.25 3.47
C ASN A 95 6.63 -3.42 2.87
N THR A 96 7.29 -2.31 2.55
CA THR A 96 8.65 -2.35 1.99
C THR A 96 9.67 -2.72 3.05
N GLU A 97 9.48 -2.25 4.28
CA GLU A 97 10.30 -2.63 5.44
C GLU A 97 10.26 -4.15 5.65
N GLU A 98 9.08 -4.78 5.58
CA GLU A 98 8.98 -6.23 5.70
C GLU A 98 9.80 -6.94 4.61
N ALA A 99 9.69 -6.49 3.36
CA ALA A 99 10.48 -7.02 2.25
C ALA A 99 12.00 -6.80 2.43
N ALA A 100 12.41 -5.62 2.89
CA ALA A 100 13.81 -5.30 3.15
C ALA A 100 14.40 -6.21 4.24
N ASN A 101 13.65 -6.43 5.32
CA ASN A 101 14.04 -7.35 6.39
C ASN A 101 14.22 -8.79 5.88
N TYR A 102 13.33 -9.28 5.00
CA TYR A 102 13.51 -10.60 4.39
C TYR A 102 14.79 -10.68 3.54
N ILE A 103 15.10 -9.64 2.76
CA ILE A 103 16.32 -9.60 1.93
C ILE A 103 17.55 -9.59 2.84
N ALA A 104 17.61 -8.69 3.82
CA ALA A 104 18.73 -8.60 4.76
C ALA A 104 18.97 -9.92 5.49
N GLN A 105 17.91 -10.60 5.94
CA GLN A 105 18.02 -11.91 6.57
C GLN A 105 18.54 -12.99 5.61
N ALA A 106 18.12 -12.96 4.34
CA ALA A 106 18.54 -13.93 3.33
C ALA A 106 20.00 -13.72 2.87
N THR A 107 20.49 -12.47 2.89
CA THR A 107 21.84 -12.13 2.43
C THR A 107 22.85 -11.92 3.55
N GLY A 108 22.41 -11.81 4.80
CA GLY A 108 23.24 -11.33 5.90
C GLY A 108 23.64 -9.86 5.73
N GLY A 109 22.82 -9.07 5.03
CA GLY A 109 23.13 -7.67 4.70
C GLY A 109 22.67 -6.69 5.78
N ASP A 110 23.26 -5.50 5.76
CA ASP A 110 22.86 -4.39 6.63
C ASP A 110 21.60 -3.70 6.10
N LEU A 111 20.78 -3.17 7.00
CA LEU A 111 19.60 -2.38 6.67
C LEU A 111 19.89 -0.89 6.83
N PHE A 112 19.40 -0.09 5.88
CA PHE A 112 19.38 1.37 5.98
C PHE A 112 18.02 1.91 5.54
N GLU A 113 17.31 2.53 6.46
CA GLU A 113 16.02 3.15 6.19
C GLU A 113 16.19 4.62 5.80
N LEU A 114 15.58 5.01 4.68
CA LEU A 114 15.44 6.39 4.29
C LEU A 114 14.23 6.98 5.00
N GLU A 115 14.47 7.81 6.02
CA GLU A 115 13.40 8.47 6.77
C GLU A 115 13.27 9.93 6.31
N PRO A 116 12.12 10.35 5.74
CA PRO A 116 11.85 11.76 5.50
C PRO A 116 11.84 12.55 6.81
N VAL A 117 12.43 13.74 6.83
CA VAL A 117 12.37 14.66 7.98
C VAL A 117 10.92 15.05 8.28
N GLU A 118 10.09 15.17 7.24
CA GLU A 118 8.64 15.30 7.33
C GLU A 118 7.98 13.98 6.87
N PRO A 119 7.61 13.09 7.80
CA PRO A 119 6.97 11.82 7.47
C PRO A 119 5.66 12.00 6.71
N TYR A 120 5.38 11.09 5.78
CA TYR A 120 4.12 11.09 5.04
C TYR A 120 2.95 10.67 5.94
N THR A 121 1.91 11.49 5.97
CA THR A 121 0.66 11.17 6.68
C THR A 121 -0.28 10.34 5.80
N ASP A 122 -1.35 9.78 6.39
CA ASP A 122 -2.38 9.08 5.63
C ASP A 122 -3.05 9.97 4.56
N ASP A 123 -3.24 11.26 4.86
CA ASP A 123 -3.79 12.24 3.92
C ASP A 123 -2.80 12.52 2.78
N ASP A 124 -1.50 12.60 3.08
CA ASP A 124 -0.44 12.76 2.08
C ASP A 124 -0.38 11.58 1.11
N LEU A 125 -0.64 10.37 1.60
CA LEU A 125 -0.61 9.13 0.83
C LEU A 125 -1.90 8.88 0.02
N ASN A 126 -2.93 9.72 0.19
CA ASN A 126 -4.19 9.58 -0.52
C ASN A 126 -4.06 9.98 -2.00
N TRP A 127 -3.65 9.03 -2.83
CA TRP A 127 -3.51 9.22 -4.28
C TRP A 127 -4.83 9.53 -5.02
N THR A 128 -5.99 9.38 -4.38
CA THR A 128 -7.28 9.77 -4.98
C THR A 128 -7.63 11.24 -4.78
N ASP A 129 -6.91 11.94 -3.90
CA ASP A 129 -6.97 13.38 -3.75
C ASP A 129 -5.85 14.02 -4.57
N ASP A 130 -6.21 14.85 -5.55
CA ASP A 130 -5.24 15.58 -6.39
C ASP A 130 -4.41 16.60 -5.57
N ASN A 131 -4.87 16.96 -4.37
CA ASN A 131 -4.17 17.87 -3.46
C ASN A 131 -3.30 17.13 -2.44
N SER A 132 -3.31 15.80 -2.39
CA SER A 132 -2.39 15.08 -1.52
C SER A 132 -0.95 15.31 -1.95
N ARG A 133 -0.01 15.21 -1.00
CA ARG A 133 1.41 15.39 -1.26
C ARG A 133 1.90 14.43 -2.35
N VAL A 134 1.53 13.15 -2.30
CA VAL A 134 1.96 12.17 -3.33
C VAL A 134 1.39 12.47 -4.73
N SER A 135 0.18 13.03 -4.82
CA SER A 135 -0.39 13.44 -6.10
C SER A 135 0.34 14.65 -6.69
N GLN A 136 0.66 15.64 -5.86
CA GLN A 136 1.40 16.83 -6.26
C GLN A 136 2.85 16.49 -6.68
N GLU A 137 3.57 15.71 -5.87
CA GLU A 137 4.92 15.20 -6.18
C GLU A 137 4.93 14.32 -7.43
N HIS A 138 3.86 13.58 -7.68
CA HIS A 138 3.74 12.84 -8.93
C HIS A 138 3.63 13.78 -10.13
N ALA A 139 2.77 14.80 -10.05
CA ALA A 139 2.51 15.73 -11.14
C ALA A 139 3.69 16.69 -11.43
N ASP A 140 4.47 17.04 -10.41
CA ASP A 140 5.60 17.96 -10.51
C ASP A 140 6.87 17.35 -9.88
N GLU A 141 7.83 17.00 -10.73
CA GLU A 141 9.10 16.39 -10.30
C GLU A 141 9.95 17.32 -9.42
N SER A 142 9.74 18.65 -9.50
CA SER A 142 10.48 19.61 -8.67
C SER A 142 10.08 19.56 -7.20
N LEU A 143 8.94 18.93 -6.88
CA LEU A 143 8.48 18.70 -5.52
C LEU A 143 9.03 17.40 -4.92
N ARG A 144 9.76 16.58 -5.69
CA ARG A 144 10.29 15.28 -5.23
C ARG A 144 11.63 15.39 -4.49
N ASP A 145 12.12 16.59 -4.23
CA ASP A 145 13.29 16.80 -3.38
C ASP A 145 12.86 16.69 -1.91
N VAL A 146 13.03 15.50 -1.33
CA VAL A 146 12.60 15.17 0.03
C VAL A 146 13.80 15.22 0.97
N GLU A 147 13.75 16.10 1.97
CA GLU A 147 14.79 16.16 3.00
C GLU A 147 14.74 14.88 3.86
N LEU A 148 15.88 14.19 3.98
CA LEU A 148 16.01 12.94 4.74
C LEU A 148 16.76 13.18 6.05
N VAL A 149 16.44 12.38 7.08
CA VAL A 149 17.16 12.36 8.35
C VAL A 149 18.64 11.98 8.14
N ALA A 150 18.88 11.03 7.24
CA ALA A 150 20.19 10.65 6.73
C ALA A 150 20.06 10.16 5.28
N ASP A 151 21.00 10.53 4.43
CA ASP A 151 21.06 10.16 3.01
C ASP A 151 22.27 9.25 2.69
N THR A 152 23.10 8.96 3.69
CA THR A 152 24.33 8.20 3.54
C THR A 152 24.59 7.33 4.77
N VAL A 153 25.24 6.18 4.55
CA VAL A 153 25.73 5.32 5.62
C VAL A 153 27.23 5.51 5.80
N ASP A 154 27.69 5.35 7.04
CA ASP A 154 29.11 5.17 7.31
C ASP A 154 29.62 3.96 6.51
N ASN A 155 30.85 4.03 6.02
CA ASN A 155 31.51 2.93 5.31
C ASN A 155 30.89 2.53 3.95
N TRP A 156 30.23 3.46 3.24
CA TRP A 156 29.67 3.23 1.90
C TRP A 156 30.57 2.42 0.96
N ASP A 157 31.88 2.70 0.96
CA ASP A 157 32.87 2.04 0.09
C ASP A 157 33.10 0.54 0.39
N GLN A 158 32.55 0.00 1.48
CA GLN A 158 32.70 -1.40 1.85
C GLN A 158 31.67 -2.31 1.18
N TYR A 159 30.56 -1.76 0.68
CA TYR A 159 29.45 -2.51 0.11
C TYR A 159 29.67 -2.81 -1.38
N ASP A 160 29.60 -4.09 -1.75
CA ASP A 160 29.73 -4.56 -3.12
C ASP A 160 28.37 -4.64 -3.83
N THR A 161 27.29 -4.75 -3.07
CA THR A 161 25.93 -4.88 -3.58
C THR A 161 24.97 -4.05 -2.74
N VAL A 162 24.18 -3.23 -3.42
CA VAL A 162 23.15 -2.39 -2.79
C VAL A 162 21.79 -2.76 -3.38
N PHE A 163 20.87 -3.19 -2.52
CA PHE A 163 19.45 -3.29 -2.83
C PHE A 163 18.76 -1.97 -2.47
N ILE A 164 17.86 -1.49 -3.32
CA ILE A 164 17.06 -0.28 -3.07
C ILE A 164 15.58 -0.67 -3.15
N GLY A 165 14.88 -0.59 -2.01
CA GLY A 165 13.48 -0.92 -1.85
C GLY A 165 12.60 0.32 -1.71
N TYR A 166 11.46 0.33 -2.40
CA TYR A 166 10.47 1.41 -2.28
C TYR A 166 9.06 0.90 -2.62
N PRO A 167 8.01 1.54 -2.08
CA PRO A 167 6.64 1.21 -2.45
C PRO A 167 6.35 1.63 -3.89
N LYS A 168 5.68 0.77 -4.66
CA LYS A 168 5.11 1.17 -5.95
C LYS A 168 3.90 2.06 -5.71
N MET A 169 4.00 3.34 -6.10
CA MET A 169 2.85 4.25 -6.06
C MET A 169 1.94 4.05 -7.28
N GLN A 170 0.67 4.44 -7.19
CA GLN A 170 -0.31 4.27 -8.28
C GLN A 170 0.19 4.90 -9.59
N TYR A 171 0.93 6.01 -9.48
CA TYR A 171 1.40 6.81 -10.61
C TYR A 171 2.90 6.72 -10.94
N GLY A 172 3.74 6.07 -10.13
CA GLY A 172 5.18 6.00 -10.42
C GLY A 172 6.06 5.71 -9.21
N PHE A 173 7.31 6.16 -9.28
CA PHE A 173 8.33 6.05 -8.24
C PHE A 173 8.33 7.30 -7.34
N LEU A 174 8.55 7.13 -6.04
CA LEU A 174 9.00 8.20 -5.14
C LEU A 174 10.50 8.38 -5.37
N SER A 175 10.92 9.52 -5.91
CA SER A 175 12.33 9.88 -5.82
C SER A 175 12.57 10.28 -4.37
N VAL A 176 13.19 9.38 -3.60
CA VAL A 176 13.86 9.67 -2.33
C VAL A 176 15.35 9.74 -2.60
#